data_AF-A0A6N4R218-F1
#
_entry.id   AF-A0A6N4R218-F1
#
_cell.length_a   1.000
_cell.length_b   1.000
_cell.length_c   1.000
_cell.angle_alpha   90.00
_cell.angle_beta   90.00
_cell.angle_gamma   90.00
#
_symmetry.space_group_name_H-M   'P 1'
#
loop_
_entity.id
_entity.type
_entity.pdbx_description
1 polymer ?
#
loop_
_entity_poly.entity_id
_entity_poly.type
_entity_poly.pdbx_seq_one_letter_code
_entity_poly.pdbx_strand_id
1 'polypeptide(L)'
;MDHRAITFALILGLAVLTVQPAGAVTLTYQNENKWVSTEDNAPLLALMKSAKGGQSQFMVSIPADNRPLSIQRLLIVRDILAREAGKPVLIEESAPAPKANTLIIQ
;
A
#
# COMPACT_ATOMS: atom_id res chain seq x y z
N MET A 1 59.80 -18.87 1.77
CA MET A 1 58.87 -20.00 1.55
C MET A 1 57.84 -19.91 2.67
N ASP A 2 56.72 -19.23 2.43
CA ASP A 2 55.43 -19.84 2.01
C ASP A 2 54.56 -20.06 3.27
N HIS A 3 53.30 -19.67 3.43
CA HIS A 3 52.25 -19.16 2.56
C HIS A 3 51.35 -18.18 3.33
N ARG A 4 50.72 -17.28 2.57
CA ARG A 4 49.75 -16.27 3.00
C ARG A 4 48.42 -16.95 3.31
N ALA A 5 47.85 -16.74 4.49
CA ALA A 5 46.45 -17.06 4.78
C ALA A 5 45.67 -15.75 4.92
N ILE A 6 45.10 -15.30 3.80
CA ILE A 6 44.14 -14.19 3.73
C ILE A 6 42.78 -14.78 4.12
N THR A 7 42.34 -14.55 5.35
CA THR A 7 40.98 -14.87 5.76
C THR A 7 40.04 -13.84 5.15
N PHE A 8 39.37 -14.22 4.07
CA PHE A 8 38.25 -13.49 3.49
C PHE A 8 37.05 -13.56 4.44
N ALA A 9 36.82 -12.48 5.19
CA ALA A 9 35.55 -12.30 5.89
C ALA A 9 34.49 -11.89 4.86
N LEU A 10 33.67 -12.86 4.45
CA LEU A 10 32.45 -12.63 3.67
C LEU A 10 31.44 -11.92 4.59
N ILE A 11 31.37 -10.59 4.51
CA ILE A 11 30.28 -9.84 5.15
C ILE A 11 29.04 -10.07 4.30
N LEU A 12 28.19 -10.99 4.76
CA LEU A 12 26.85 -11.19 4.23
C LEU A 12 26.05 -9.92 4.54
N GLY A 13 25.95 -9.02 3.55
CA GLY A 13 25.13 -7.83 3.61
C GLY A 13 23.66 -8.21 3.63
N LEU A 14 23.11 -8.49 4.82
CA LEU A 14 21.68 -8.58 5.01
C LEU A 14 21.13 -7.15 4.92
N ALA A 15 20.77 -6.73 3.71
CA ALA A 15 19.99 -5.52 3.51
C ALA A 15 18.62 -5.74 4.14
N VAL A 16 18.48 -5.37 5.41
CA VAL A 16 17.18 -5.11 6.02
C VAL A 16 16.63 -3.93 5.25
N LEU A 17 15.84 -4.22 4.21
CA LEU A 17 14.97 -3.25 3.57
C LEU A 17 14.02 -2.77 4.67
N THR A 18 14.36 -1.63 5.27
CA THR A 18 13.43 -0.88 6.10
C THR A 18 12.30 -0.46 5.16
N VAL A 19 11.22 -1.23 5.16
CA VAL A 19 9.94 -0.76 4.64
C VAL A 19 9.58 0.41 5.53
N GLN A 20 9.95 1.63 5.13
CA GLN A 20 9.33 2.83 5.69
C GLN A 20 7.83 2.65 5.44
N PRO A 21 6.98 2.67 6.47
CA PRO A 21 5.55 2.67 6.24
C PRO A 21 5.26 3.89 5.36
N ALA A 22 4.71 3.67 4.17
CA ALA A 22 4.14 4.77 3.41
C ALA A 22 3.16 5.47 4.36
N GLY A 23 3.34 6.77 4.57
CA GLY A 23 2.47 7.54 5.45
C GLY A 23 1.00 7.30 5.05
N ALA A 24 0.11 7.16 6.03
CA ALA A 24 -1.28 6.81 5.78
C ALA A 24 -1.92 7.75 4.75
N VAL A 25 -2.44 7.17 3.67
CA VAL A 25 -3.12 7.87 2.59
C VAL A 25 -4.62 7.81 2.84
N THR A 26 -5.28 8.96 2.81
CA THR A 26 -6.73 9.06 2.97
C THR A 26 -7.40 9.22 1.60
N LEU A 27 -8.24 8.26 1.22
CA LEU A 27 -9.10 8.34 0.04
C LEU A 27 -10.50 8.78 0.47
N THR A 28 -10.93 9.96 0.03
CA THR A 28 -12.27 10.49 0.31
C THR A 28 -13.18 10.29 -0.91
N TYR A 29 -14.39 9.83 -0.66
CA TYR A 29 -15.39 9.57 -1.69
C TYR A 29 -16.59 10.50 -1.51
N GLN A 30 -17.17 10.93 -2.64
CA GLN A 30 -18.39 11.73 -2.60
C GLN A 30 -19.62 10.82 -2.51
N ASN A 31 -20.33 10.87 -1.38
CA ASN A 31 -21.60 10.16 -1.15
C ASN A 31 -21.54 8.68 -1.54
N GLU A 32 -22.34 8.24 -2.52
CA GLU A 32 -22.40 6.85 -2.98
C GLU A 32 -21.45 6.53 -4.15
N ASN A 33 -20.58 7.48 -4.52
CA ASN A 33 -19.68 7.29 -5.66
C ASN A 33 -18.62 6.23 -5.35
N LYS A 34 -18.40 5.32 -6.29
CA LYS A 34 -17.42 4.23 -6.19
C LYS A 34 -16.02 4.67 -6.61
N TRP A 35 -15.93 5.75 -7.38
CA TRP A 35 -14.70 6.28 -7.94
C TRP A 35 -14.15 7.39 -7.06
N VAL A 36 -12.82 7.43 -6.93
CA VAL A 36 -12.13 8.62 -6.41
C VAL A 36 -12.30 9.74 -7.45
N SER A 37 -12.67 10.94 -7.02
CA SER A 37 -12.84 12.07 -7.94
C SER A 37 -11.53 12.34 -8.68
N THR A 38 -11.59 12.60 -9.98
CA THR A 38 -10.42 12.97 -10.78
C THR A 38 -9.76 14.27 -10.32
N GLU A 39 -10.54 15.16 -9.70
CA GLU A 39 -10.08 16.44 -9.17
C GLU A 39 -9.37 16.32 -7.81
N ASP A 40 -9.57 15.20 -7.10
CA ASP A 40 -9.00 14.92 -5.78
C ASP A 40 -8.36 13.51 -5.75
N ASN A 41 -7.61 13.18 -6.80
CA ASN A 41 -6.98 11.87 -6.97
C ASN A 41 -5.51 11.82 -6.52
N ALA A 42 -4.94 12.93 -6.04
CA ALA A 42 -3.55 12.98 -5.59
C ALA A 42 -3.21 11.89 -4.55
N PRO A 43 -4.08 11.59 -3.57
CA PRO A 43 -3.89 10.44 -2.67
C PRO A 43 -3.80 9.09 -3.41
N LEU A 44 -4.67 8.84 -4.39
CA LEU A 44 -4.64 7.62 -5.19
C LEU A 44 -3.35 7.51 -6.02
N LEU A 45 -2.89 8.63 -6.59
CA LEU A 45 -1.62 8.68 -7.33
C LEU A 45 -0.41 8.35 -6.44
N ALA A 46 -0.43 8.77 -5.17
CA ALA A 46 0.61 8.40 -4.21
C ALA A 46 0.66 6.88 -3.98
N LEU A 47 -0.50 6.24 -3.79
CA LEU A 47 -0.59 4.78 -3.65
C LEU A 47 -0.12 4.06 -4.91
N MET A 48 -0.52 4.53 -6.09
CA MET A 48 -0.07 3.98 -7.38
C MET A 48 1.46 4.06 -7.52
N LYS A 49 2.07 5.18 -7.12
CA LYS A 49 3.53 5.35 -7.13
C LYS A 49 4.21 4.37 -6.18
N SER A 50 3.66 4.16 -4.97
CA SER A 50 4.18 3.18 -4.02
C SER A 50 4.06 1.75 -4.55
N ALA A 51 2.92 1.40 -5.16
CA ALA A 51 2.70 0.10 -5.78
C ALA A 51 3.69 -0.18 -6.93
N LYS A 52 3.85 0.80 -7.82
CA LYS A 52 4.86 0.77 -8.90
C LYS A 52 6.29 0.67 -8.38
N GLY A 53 6.56 1.23 -7.20
CA GLY A 53 7.82 1.10 -6.47
C GLY A 53 8.07 -0.26 -5.82
N GLY A 54 7.11 -1.18 -5.89
CA GLY A 54 7.23 -2.56 -5.42
C GLY A 54 6.40 -2.91 -4.19
N GLN A 55 5.73 -1.94 -3.56
CA GLN A 55 4.79 -2.19 -2.46
C GLN A 55 3.62 -3.04 -2.97
N SER A 56 3.33 -4.13 -2.24
CA SER A 56 2.26 -5.08 -2.62
C SER A 56 1.45 -5.58 -1.43
N GLN A 57 1.68 -4.99 -0.27
CA GLN A 57 0.92 -5.24 0.95
C GLN A 57 0.49 -3.88 1.47
N PHE A 58 -0.80 -3.75 1.77
CA PHE A 58 -1.38 -2.52 2.29
C PHE A 58 -2.31 -2.85 3.45
N MET A 59 -2.27 -2.01 4.47
CA MET A 59 -3.25 -2.04 5.55
C MET A 59 -4.35 -1.04 5.24
N VAL A 60 -5.61 -1.42 5.42
CA VAL A 60 -6.77 -0.55 5.15
C VAL A 60 -7.71 -0.43 6.33
N SER A 61 -8.02 0.80 6.73
CA SER A 61 -9.12 1.06 7.64
C SER A 61 -10.40 1.30 6.84
N ILE A 62 -11.45 0.53 7.13
CA ILE A 62 -12.73 0.51 6.39
C ILE A 62 -13.85 1.00 7.31
N PRO A 63 -14.70 1.96 6.88
CA PRO A 63 -15.75 2.48 7.73
C PRO A 63 -16.83 1.42 7.95
N ALA A 64 -17.45 1.45 9.13
CA ALA A 64 -18.59 0.59 9.45
C ALA A 64 -19.83 0.97 8.63
N ASP A 65 -20.01 2.27 8.38
CA ASP A 65 -21.11 2.81 7.60
C ASP A 65 -21.01 2.44 6.12
N ASN A 66 -22.13 1.93 5.59
CA ASN A 66 -22.24 1.45 4.21
C ASN A 66 -21.04 0.57 3.78
N ARG A 67 -20.69 -0.38 4.65
CA ARG A 67 -19.57 -1.31 4.45
C ARG A 67 -19.57 -1.98 3.06
N PRO A 68 -20.70 -2.44 2.49
CA PRO A 68 -20.71 -3.03 1.14
C PRO A 68 -20.14 -2.09 0.06
N LEU A 69 -20.48 -0.80 0.10
CA LEU A 69 -19.94 0.19 -0.83
C LEU A 69 -18.44 0.43 -0.60
N SER A 70 -18.03 0.50 0.66
CA SER A 70 -16.61 0.67 1.04
C SER A 70 -15.74 -0.51 0.59
N ILE A 71 -16.26 -1.73 0.65
CA ILE A 71 -15.61 -2.90 0.07
C ILE A 71 -15.50 -2.80 -1.45
N GLN A 72 -16.54 -2.34 -2.15
CA GLN A 72 -16.45 -2.14 -3.61
C GLN A 72 -15.38 -1.11 -3.98
N ARG A 73 -15.30 0.01 -3.24
CA ARG A 73 -14.25 1.02 -3.40
C ARG A 73 -12.85 0.42 -3.19
N LEU A 74 -12.69 -0.40 -2.14
CA LEU A 74 -11.44 -1.08 -1.84
C LEU A 74 -11.01 -2.03 -2.96
N LEU A 75 -11.95 -2.80 -3.53
CA LEU A 75 -11.66 -3.71 -4.64
C LEU A 75 -11.19 -2.95 -5.89
N ILE A 76 -11.81 -1.80 -6.19
CA ILE A 76 -11.37 -0.93 -7.30
C ILE A 76 -9.93 -0.45 -7.05
N VAL A 77 -9.64 0.04 -5.84
CA VAL A 77 -8.29 0.50 -5.48
C VAL A 77 -7.29 -0.66 -5.58
N ARG A 78 -7.59 -1.83 -5.02
CA ARG A 78 -6.75 -3.03 -5.11
C ARG A 78 -6.39 -3.36 -6.56
N ASP A 79 -7.37 -3.36 -7.45
CA ASP A 79 -7.17 -3.74 -8.85
C ASP A 79 -6.31 -2.71 -9.59
N ILE A 80 -6.43 -1.42 -9.26
CA ILE A 80 -5.54 -0.37 -9.75
C ILE A 80 -4.10 -0.63 -9.25
N LEU A 81 -3.92 -0.86 -7.94
CA LEU A 81 -2.59 -1.07 -7.37
C LEU A 81 -1.92 -2.35 -7.90
N ALA A 82 -2.68 -3.43 -8.09
CA ALA A 82 -2.15 -4.66 -8.67
C ALA A 82 -1.66 -4.48 -10.11
N ARG A 83 -2.35 -3.64 -10.90
CA ARG A 83 -1.91 -3.27 -12.24
C ARG A 83 -0.60 -2.48 -12.20
N GLU A 84 -0.50 -1.50 -11.32
CA GLU A 84 0.72 -0.68 -11.17
C GLU A 84 1.92 -1.49 -10.65
N ALA A 85 1.68 -2.42 -9.73
CA ALA A 85 2.72 -3.29 -9.18
C ALA A 85 3.15 -4.42 -10.14
N GLY A 86 2.34 -4.76 -11.14
CA GLY A 86 2.55 -5.90 -12.03
C GLY A 86 2.42 -7.27 -11.34
N LYS A 87 1.84 -7.31 -10.13
CA LYS A 87 1.68 -8.50 -9.29
C LYS A 87 0.48 -8.35 -8.35
N PRO A 88 -0.04 -9.44 -7.78
CA PRO A 88 -1.13 -9.37 -6.80
C PRO A 88 -0.78 -8.47 -5.61
N VAL A 89 -1.79 -7.75 -5.12
CA VAL A 89 -1.71 -6.91 -3.92
C VAL A 89 -2.50 -7.55 -2.79
N LEU A 90 -1.86 -7.73 -1.64
CA LEU A 90 -2.49 -8.15 -0.39
C LEU A 90 -3.04 -6.93 0.34
N ILE A 91 -4.25 -7.08 0.88
CA ILE A 91 -4.90 -6.05 1.68
C ILE A 91 -5.34 -6.68 3.00
N GLU A 92 -4.96 -6.04 4.10
CA GLU A 92 -5.35 -6.43 5.45
C GLU A 92 -6.16 -5.30 6.09
N GLU A 93 -7.29 -5.64 6.70
CA GLU A 93 -8.10 -4.63 7.39
C GLU A 93 -7.45 -4.24 8.72
N SER A 94 -7.40 -2.94 9.01
CA SER A 94 -6.82 -2.36 10.21
C SER A 94 -7.84 -1.56 11.00
N ALA A 95 -7.66 -1.54 12.32
CA ALA A 95 -8.41 -0.69 13.23
C ALA A 95 -7.66 0.64 13.49
N PRO A 96 -8.35 1.74 13.85
CA PRO A 96 -9.80 1.85 14.02
C PRO A 96 -10.54 2.11 12.69
N ALA A 97 -11.85 1.82 12.65
CA ALA A 97 -12.69 2.19 11.52
C ALA A 97 -12.69 3.72 11.32
N PRO A 98 -12.47 4.23 10.10
CA PRO A 98 -12.50 5.65 9.79
C PRO A 98 -13.94 6.16 9.69
N LYS A 99 -14.08 7.47 9.43
CA LYS A 99 -15.36 8.12 9.13
C LYS A 99 -15.98 7.55 7.85
N ALA A 100 -17.30 7.68 7.72
CA ALA A 100 -18.04 7.31 6.52
C ALA A 100 -17.43 7.93 5.25
N ASN A 101 -17.53 7.22 4.12
CA ASN A 101 -17.02 7.64 2.82
C ASN A 101 -15.51 7.90 2.75
N THR A 102 -14.74 7.27 3.63
CA THR A 102 -13.28 7.36 3.63
C THR A 102 -12.65 5.97 3.67
N LEU A 103 -11.57 5.74 2.93
CA LEU A 103 -10.63 4.64 3.17
C LEU A 103 -9.29 5.23 3.62
N ILE A 104 -8.65 4.62 4.62
CA ILE A 104 -7.28 4.98 5.03
C ILE A 104 -6.38 3.81 4.66
N ILE A 105 -5.34 4.04 3.87
CA ILE A 105 -4.46 2.99 3.33
C ILE A 105 -3.01 3.29 3.69
N GLN A 106 -2.27 2.27 4.16
CA GLN A 106 -0.86 2.35 4.59
C GLN A 106 -0.02 1.31 3.85
#